data_AF-A0A9D9P895-F1
#
_entry.id   AF-A0A9D9P895-F1
#
_cell.length_a   1.000
_cell.length_b   1.000
_cell.length_c   1.000
_cell.angle_alpha   90.00
_cell.angle_beta   90.00
_cell.angle_gamma   90.00
#
_symmetry.space_group_name_H-M   'P 1'
#
loop_
_entity.id
_entity.type
_entity.pdbx_description
1 polymer ?
#
loop_
_entity_poly.entity_id
_entity_poly.type
_entity_poly.pdbx_seq_one_letter_code
_entity_poly.pdbx_strand_id
1 'polypeptide(L)' 'MSDNDDDDLHRELAHCQERLLRIEQDLALLGWLPTSYAWTLVEQLHHEHARCAWLWRLIGVSDRNASRDERRDRR' A
#
# COMPACT_ATOMS: atom_id res chain seq x y z
N MET A 1 20.94 -4.34 9.02
CA MET A 1 20.63 -3.78 7.67
C MET A 1 19.10 -3.69 7.52
N SER A 2 18.37 -3.23 8.55
CA SER A 2 16.90 -3.37 8.62
C SER A 2 16.16 -2.09 8.29
N ASP A 3 16.70 -0.92 8.68
CA ASP A 3 16.00 0.37 8.54
C ASP A 3 15.67 0.73 7.07
N ASN A 4 16.53 0.34 6.11
CA ASN A 4 16.28 0.61 4.69
C ASN A 4 15.07 -0.17 4.12
N ASP A 5 14.83 -1.40 4.59
CA ASP A 5 13.73 -2.23 4.06
C ASP A 5 12.38 -1.71 4.56
N ASP A 6 12.32 -1.23 5.81
CA ASP A 6 11.12 -0.61 6.38
C ASP A 6 10.83 0.74 5.72
N ASP A 7 11.84 1.59 5.52
CA ASP A 7 11.71 2.85 4.79
C ASP A 7 11.19 2.65 3.36
N ASP A 8 11.68 1.62 2.67
CA ASP A 8 11.20 1.26 1.32
C ASP A 8 9.74 0.77 1.33
N LEU A 9 9.31 0.00 2.35
CA LEU A 9 7.92 -0.41 2.51
C LEU A 9 6.99 0.77 2.79
N HIS A 10 7.40 1.69 3.65
CA HIS A 10 6.63 2.91 3.96
C HIS A 10 6.53 3.84 2.73
N ARG A 11 7.63 3.98 1.98
CA ARG A 11 7.64 4.74 0.73
C ARG A 11 6.72 4.11 -0.31
N GLU A 12 6.77 2.79 -0.47
CA GLU A 12 5.88 2.10 -1.40
C GLU A 12 4.41 2.20 -0.96
N LEU A 13 4.12 2.21 0.34
CA LEU A 13 2.77 2.44 0.84
C LEU A 13 2.27 3.85 0.50
N ALA A 14 3.11 4.87 0.65
CA ALA A 14 2.78 6.24 0.25
C ALA A 14 2.49 6.32 -1.26
N HIS A 15 3.32 5.69 -2.10
CA HIS A 15 3.07 5.63 -3.54
C HIS A 15 1.80 4.84 -3.91
N CYS A 16 1.47 3.77 -3.18
CA CYS A 16 0.21 3.05 -3.32
C CYS A 16 -1.00 3.97 -3.03
N GLN A 17 -0.92 4.78 -1.97
CA GLN A 17 -1.96 5.74 -1.62
C GLN A 17 -2.11 6.86 -2.66
N GLU A 18 -1.00 7.36 -3.21
CA GLU A 18 -1.02 8.34 -4.31
C GLU A 18 -1.71 7.79 -5.56
N ARG A 19 -1.42 6.54 -5.93
CA ARG A 19 -2.07 5.86 -7.07
C ARG A 19 -3.56 5.68 -6.84
N LEU A 20 -3.97 5.25 -5.64
CA LEU A 20 -5.39 5.15 -5.28
C LEU A 20 -6.11 6.48 -5.43
N LEU A 21 -5.57 7.54 -4.83
CA LEU A 21 -6.17 8.88 -4.91
C LEU A 21 -6.31 9.34 -6.36
N ARG A 22 -5.32 9.05 -7.20
CA ARG A 22 -5.37 9.39 -8.62
C ARG A 22 -6.48 8.62 -9.36
N ILE A 23 -6.59 7.32 -9.12
CA ILE A 23 -7.64 6.49 -9.73
C ILE A 23 -9.03 6.96 -9.29
N GLU A 24 -9.21 7.27 -8.01
CA GLU A 24 -10.47 7.81 -7.47
C GLU A 24 -10.86 9.14 -8.13
N GLN A 25 -9.89 10.03 -8.35
CA GLN A 25 -10.11 11.30 -9.07
C GLN A 25 -10.48 11.04 -10.54
N ASP A 26 -9.76 10.16 -11.23
CA ASP A 26 -10.05 9.85 -12.63
C ASP A 26 -11.43 9.19 -12.78
N LEU A 27 -11.83 8.30 -11.85
CA LEU A 27 -13.18 7.74 -11.78
C LEU A 27 -14.25 8.81 -11.50
N ALA A 28 -13.99 9.75 -10.59
CA ALA A 28 -14.91 10.85 -10.32
C ALA A 28 -15.13 11.76 -11.55
N LEU A 29 -14.09 11.96 -12.37
CA LEU A 29 -14.16 12.72 -13.61
C LEU A 29 -14.93 11.98 -14.71
N LEU A 30 -14.77 10.66 -14.82
CA LEU A 30 -15.51 9.82 -15.76
C LEU A 30 -16.98 9.64 -15.33
N GLY A 31 -17.28 9.79 -14.05
CA GLY A 31 -18.61 9.54 -13.49
C GLY A 31 -19.04 8.08 -13.71
N TRP A 32 -20.32 7.88 -14.00
CA TRP A 32 -20.92 6.55 -14.22
C TRP A 32 -20.85 6.10 -15.70
N LEU A 33 -19.96 6.69 -16.50
CA LEU A 33 -19.87 6.34 -17.92
C LEU A 33 -19.32 4.91 -18.08
N PRO A 34 -20.03 4.00 -18.77
CA PRO A 34 -19.62 2.61 -18.94
C PRO A 34 -18.56 2.50 -20.06
N THR A 35 -17.40 3.10 -19.83
CA THR A 35 -16.27 3.03 -20.75
C THR A 35 -15.35 1.86 -20.39
N SER A 36 -14.69 1.28 -21.39
CA SER A 36 -13.64 0.28 -21.15
C SER A 36 -12.54 0.81 -20.23
N TYR A 37 -12.22 2.10 -20.35
CA TYR A 37 -11.25 2.77 -19.48
C TYR A 37 -11.72 2.84 -18.01
N ALA A 38 -12.99 3.16 -17.76
CA ALA A 38 -13.55 3.14 -16.41
C ALA A 38 -13.49 1.73 -15.80
N TRP A 39 -13.73 0.68 -16.60
CA TRP A 39 -13.57 -0.71 -16.13
C TRP A 39 -12.13 -1.03 -15.75
N THR A 40 -11.16 -0.62 -16.58
CA THR A 40 -9.73 -0.77 -16.27
C THR A 40 -9.34 -0.03 -14.98
N LEU A 41 -9.87 1.18 -14.75
CA LEU A 41 -9.62 1.92 -13.51
C LEU A 41 -10.20 1.22 -12.29
N VAL A 42 -11.38 0.59 -12.39
CA VAL A 42 -11.96 -0.21 -11.30
C VAL A 42 -11.09 -1.43 -10.97
N GLU A 43 -10.57 -2.13 -12.00
CA GLU A 43 -9.64 -3.24 -11.80
C GLU A 43 -8.34 -2.79 -11.13
N GLN A 44 -7.77 -1.66 -11.58
CA GLN A 44 -6.59 -1.05 -10.97
C GLN A 44 -6.84 -0.61 -9.52
N LEU A 45 -8.00 -0.03 -9.23
CA LEU A 45 -8.39 0.37 -7.87
C LEU A 45 -8.40 -0.83 -6.93
N HIS A 46 -9.00 -1.94 -7.34
CA HIS A 46 -9.01 -3.18 -6.56
C HIS A 46 -7.59 -3.73 -6.32
N HIS A 47 -6.75 -3.69 -7.35
CA HIS A 47 -5.37 -4.14 -7.25
C HIS A 47 -4.57 -3.30 -6.26
N GLU A 48 -4.66 -1.97 -6.33
CA GLU A 48 -3.95 -1.08 -5.41
C GLU A 48 -4.46 -1.19 -3.97
N HIS A 49 -5.78 -1.36 -3.75
CA HIS A 49 -6.29 -1.66 -2.41
C HIS A 49 -5.71 -2.95 -1.84
N ALA A 50 -5.63 -4.02 -2.64
CA ALA A 50 -5.02 -5.28 -2.22
C ALA A 50 -3.53 -5.11 -1.90
N ARG A 51 -2.80 -4.34 -2.72
CA ARG A 51 -1.38 -4.01 -2.50
C ARG A 51 -1.18 -3.24 -1.20
N CYS A 52 -1.96 -2.17 -0.96
CA CYS A 52 -1.91 -1.40 0.27
C CYS A 52 -2.23 -2.27 1.50
N ALA A 53 -3.23 -3.15 1.42
CA ALA A 53 -3.55 -4.09 2.51
C ALA A 53 -2.41 -5.09 2.79
N TRP A 54 -1.70 -5.53 1.74
CA TRP A 54 -0.52 -6.39 1.87
C TRP A 54 0.66 -5.65 2.50
N LEU A 55 0.95 -4.42 2.07
CA LEU A 55 2.02 -3.58 2.65
C LEU A 55 1.79 -3.31 4.14
N TRP A 56 0.56 -2.99 4.54
CA TRP A 56 0.21 -2.83 5.95
C TRP A 56 0.49 -4.08 6.79
N ARG A 57 0.25 -5.27 6.23
CA ARG A 57 0.57 -6.53 6.92
C ARG A 57 2.07 -6.73 7.06
N LEU A 58 2.85 -6.41 6.02
CA LEU A 58 4.31 -6.52 6.07
C LEU A 58 4.92 -5.58 7.10
N ILE A 59 4.54 -4.30 7.08
CA ILE A 59 5.01 -3.29 8.05
C ILE A 59 4.70 -3.79 9.47
N GLY A 60 3.46 -4.21 9.73
CA GLY A 60 3.09 -4.74 11.05
C GLY A 60 3.83 -6.03 11.45
N VAL A 61 4.27 -6.87 10.51
CA VAL A 61 5.14 -8.02 10.80
C VAL A 61 6.56 -7.56 11.15
N SER A 62 7.09 -6.58 10.43
CA SER A 62 8.42 -6.02 10.67
C SER A 62 8.52 -5.42 12.08
N ASP A 63 7.55 -4.57 12.46
CA ASP A 63 7.49 -3.94 13.79
C ASP A 63 7.51 -4.95 14.95
N ARG A 64 6.77 -6.05 14.77
CA ARG A 64 6.69 -7.13 15.78
C ARG A 64 8.01 -7.88 15.91
N ASN A 65 8.73 -8.08 14.80
CA ASN A 65 10.02 -8.75 14.80
C ASN A 65 11.09 -7.86 15.44
N ALA A 66 11.14 -6.57 15.08
CA ALA A 66 12.03 -5.58 15.70
C ALA A 66 11.85 -5.53 17.23
N SER A 67 10.59 -5.45 17.68
CA SER A 67 10.25 -5.45 19.11
C SER A 67 10.68 -6.72 19.86
N ARG A 68 10.78 -7.86 19.17
CA ARG A 68 11.16 -9.15 19.76
C ARG A 68 12.68 -9.27 19.90
N ASP A 69 13.43 -8.79 18.92
CA ASP A 69 14.89 -8.80 18.95
C ASP A 69 15.43 -7.87 20.04
N GLU A 70 14.85 -6.67 20.22
CA GLU A 70 15.23 -5.77 21.34
C GLU A 70 15.06 -6.41 22.73
N ARG A 71 14.04 -7.27 22.91
CA ARG A 71 13.84 -7.99 24.19
C ARG A 71 14.86 -9.10 24.40
N ARG A 72 15.42 -9.64 23.33
CA ARG A 72 16.41 -10.73 23.37
C ARG A 72 17.78 -10.19 23.74
N ASP A 73 18.17 -9.03 23.21
CA ASP A 73 19.49 -8.41 23.47
C ASP A 73 19.63 -7.84 24.90
N ARG A 74 18.51 -7.65 25.61
CA ARG A 74 18.51 -7.18 27.01
C ARG A 74 18.66 -8.29 28.06
N ARG A 75 18.83 -9.55 27.66
CA ARG A 75 18.99 -10.71 28.57
C ARG A 75 20.40 -11.27 28.49
#